data_AF-A0A1G9BV97-F1
#
_entry.id   AF-A0A1G9BV97-F1
#
_cell.length_a   1.000
_cell.length_b   1.000
_cell.length_c   1.000
_cell.angle_alpha   90.00
_cell.angle_beta   90.00
_cell.angle_gamma   90.00
#
_symmetry.space_group_name_H-M   'P 1'
#
loop_
_entity.id
_entity.type
_entity.pdbx_description
1 polymer ?
#
loop_
_entity_poly.entity_id
_entity_poly.type
_entity_poly.pdbx_seq_one_letter_code
_entity_poly.pdbx_strand_id
1 'polypeptide(L)'
;MKMIHTLAILAALSFSNGVAFATEPDEQAKEEARQRAIEIAADHLNVRADRLAVVDLEAKTWTDSSLGCPKPGRRYLPGVVEGYLVTVVHGGERLRVHLGGGRGLVCQGVLQDEAS
;
A
#
# COMPACT_ATOMS: atom_id res chain seq x y z
N MET A 1 -14.97 -34.03 -60.63
CA MET A 1 -13.61 -33.51 -60.93
C MET A 1 -12.87 -33.35 -59.59
N LYS A 2 -11.68 -33.95 -59.50
CA LYS A 2 -10.54 -33.83 -58.54
C LYS A 2 -10.61 -32.71 -57.48
N MET A 3 -10.03 -32.76 -56.27
CA MET A 3 -9.29 -33.68 -55.39
C MET A 3 -8.81 -32.75 -54.23
N ILE A 4 -8.91 -33.19 -52.95
CA ILE A 4 -7.89 -33.11 -51.86
C ILE A 4 -7.30 -31.68 -51.60
N HIS A 5 -7.34 -31.08 -50.39
CA HIS A 5 -6.43 -31.36 -49.28
C HIS A 5 -6.96 -30.83 -47.94
N THR A 6 -7.00 -31.77 -47.00
CA THR A 6 -7.07 -31.65 -45.55
C THR A 6 -6.00 -30.70 -45.00
N LEU A 7 -6.38 -29.77 -44.12
CA LEU A 7 -5.56 -29.42 -42.96
C LEU A 7 -6.48 -29.29 -41.76
N ALA A 8 -6.33 -30.24 -40.84
CA ALA A 8 -6.87 -30.18 -39.51
C ALA A 8 -6.18 -29.04 -38.74
N ILE A 9 -6.96 -28.16 -38.10
CA ILE A 9 -6.50 -27.44 -36.93
C ILE A 9 -7.28 -28.02 -35.75
N LEU A 10 -6.50 -28.57 -34.82
CA LEU A 10 -6.89 -29.23 -33.60
C LEU A 10 -7.83 -28.39 -32.73
N ALA A 11 -8.62 -29.10 -31.93
CA ALA A 11 -9.38 -28.59 -30.80
C ALA A 11 -8.54 -27.73 -29.84
N ALA A 12 -9.13 -26.61 -29.41
CA ALA A 12 -9.00 -26.12 -28.04
C ALA A 12 -10.44 -25.81 -27.59
N LEU A 13 -11.10 -26.74 -26.91
CA LEU A 13 -11.14 -26.81 -25.44
C LEU A 13 -11.52 -25.45 -24.83
N SER A 14 -12.72 -25.46 -24.25
CA SER A 14 -13.25 -24.50 -23.28
C SER A 14 -12.16 -23.89 -22.42
N PHE A 15 -11.99 -22.58 -22.51
CA PHE A 15 -11.67 -21.80 -21.31
C PHE A 15 -12.94 -21.04 -20.96
N SER A 16 -13.58 -21.47 -19.88
CA SER A 16 -14.27 -20.51 -19.01
C SER A 16 -13.26 -19.39 -18.79
N ASN A 17 -13.45 -18.25 -19.44
CA ASN A 17 -12.73 -17.05 -19.05
C ASN A 17 -13.24 -16.74 -17.64
N GLY A 18 -12.56 -17.32 -16.66
CA GLY A 18 -12.63 -16.89 -15.28
C GLY A 18 -12.39 -15.39 -15.33
N VAL A 19 -13.41 -14.66 -14.93
CA VAL A 19 -13.39 -13.21 -14.74
C VAL A 19 -12.06 -12.83 -14.10
N ALA A 20 -11.15 -12.29 -14.93
CA ALA A 20 -10.05 -11.50 -14.47
C ALA A 20 -10.69 -10.23 -13.93
N PHE A 21 -11.05 -10.24 -12.65
CA PHE A 21 -11.32 -9.02 -11.93
C PHE A 21 -10.00 -8.26 -11.91
N ALA A 22 -9.83 -7.34 -12.87
CA ALA A 22 -8.86 -6.28 -12.71
C ALA A 22 -9.20 -5.61 -11.39
N THR A 23 -8.37 -5.83 -10.37
CA THR A 23 -8.47 -5.06 -9.13
C THR A 23 -8.49 -3.60 -9.54
N GLU A 24 -9.52 -2.86 -9.11
CA GLU A 24 -9.63 -1.46 -9.45
C GLU A 24 -8.33 -0.73 -9.07
N PRO A 25 -7.88 0.28 -9.83
CA PRO A 25 -6.60 0.95 -9.58
C PRO A 25 -6.42 1.41 -8.11
N ASP A 26 -7.51 1.76 -7.43
CA ASP A 26 -7.52 2.12 -6.01
C ASP A 26 -7.16 0.94 -5.10
N GLU A 27 -7.68 -0.26 -5.36
CA GLU A 27 -7.37 -1.46 -4.56
C GLU A 27 -5.93 -1.92 -4.78
N GLN A 28 -5.40 -1.79 -6.00
CA GLN A 28 -3.98 -2.05 -6.25
C GLN A 28 -3.08 -1.08 -5.45
N ALA A 29 -3.39 0.22 -5.50
CA ALA A 29 -2.63 1.23 -4.76
C ALA A 29 -2.69 1.01 -3.24
N LYS A 30 -3.85 0.61 -2.71
CA LYS A 30 -3.99 0.24 -1.29
C LYS A 30 -3.17 -0.99 -0.92
N GLU A 31 -3.11 -2.01 -1.77
CA GLU A 31 -2.28 -3.19 -1.48
C GLU A 31 -0.78 -2.87 -1.52
N GLU A 32 -0.34 -2.04 -2.47
CA GLU A 32 1.03 -1.52 -2.50
C GLU A 32 1.36 -0.71 -1.24
N ALA A 33 0.44 0.16 -0.80
CA ALA A 33 0.57 0.91 0.44
C ALA A 33 0.62 -0.02 1.67
N ARG A 34 -0.21 -1.07 1.70
CA ARG A 34 -0.21 -2.09 2.76
C ARG A 34 1.15 -2.77 2.87
N GLN A 35 1.68 -3.28 1.77
CA GLN A 35 2.96 -3.97 1.75
C GLN A 35 4.09 -3.05 2.18
N ARG A 36 4.14 -1.83 1.63
CA ARG A 36 5.17 -0.86 1.99
C ARG A 36 5.11 -0.46 3.47
N ALA A 37 3.92 -0.37 4.04
CA ALA A 37 3.77 -0.10 5.48
C ALA A 37 4.27 -1.27 6.35
N ILE A 38 4.02 -2.51 5.94
CA ILE A 38 4.53 -3.71 6.62
C ILE A 38 6.06 -3.74 6.57
N GLU A 39 6.67 -3.48 5.42
CA GLU A 39 8.14 -3.41 5.27
C GLU A 39 8.74 -2.36 6.22
N ILE A 40 8.21 -1.14 6.18
CA ILE A 40 8.69 -0.04 7.03
C ILE A 40 8.54 -0.38 8.52
N ALA A 41 7.43 -1.00 8.92
CA ALA A 41 7.20 -1.39 10.31
C ALA A 41 8.10 -2.56 10.73
N ALA A 42 8.34 -3.53 9.84
CA ALA A 42 9.23 -4.66 10.07
C ALA A 42 10.66 -4.20 10.30
N ASP A 43 11.15 -3.30 9.45
CA ASP A 43 12.47 -2.67 9.59
C ASP A 43 12.57 -1.86 10.88
N HIS A 44 11.51 -1.10 11.21
CA HIS A 44 11.47 -0.27 12.40
C HIS A 44 11.57 -1.09 13.70
N LEU A 45 10.86 -2.22 13.76
CA LEU A 45 10.82 -3.10 14.93
C LEU A 45 11.90 -4.19 14.91
N ASN A 46 12.61 -4.34 13.79
CA ASN A 46 13.53 -5.44 13.51
C ASN A 46 12.86 -6.83 13.72
N VAL A 47 11.68 -7.00 13.15
CA VAL A 47 10.90 -8.26 13.19
C VAL A 47 10.53 -8.71 11.79
N ARG A 48 10.09 -9.96 11.63
CA ARG A 48 9.60 -10.47 10.33
C ARG A 48 8.23 -9.88 10.00
N ALA A 49 7.99 -9.62 8.71
CA ALA A 49 6.72 -9.12 8.20
C ALA A 49 5.50 -9.97 8.60
N ASP A 50 5.66 -11.29 8.70
CA ASP A 50 4.58 -12.22 9.08
C ASP A 50 4.16 -12.14 10.56
N ARG A 51 4.87 -11.34 11.36
CA ARG A 51 4.52 -11.01 12.75
C ARG A 51 3.66 -9.75 12.86
N LEU A 52 3.46 -9.05 11.74
CA LEU A 52 2.76 -7.78 11.67
C LEU A 52 1.36 -7.96 11.09
N ALA A 53 0.40 -7.17 11.57
CA ALA A 53 -0.92 -7.11 10.97
C ALA A 53 -1.31 -5.66 10.70
N VAL A 54 -1.83 -5.38 9.50
CA VAL A 54 -2.45 -4.09 9.19
C VAL A 54 -3.89 -4.14 9.67
N VAL A 55 -4.25 -3.24 10.57
CA VAL A 55 -5.60 -3.15 11.16
C VAL A 55 -6.39 -1.94 10.67
N ASP A 56 -5.72 -1.00 10.01
CA ASP A 56 -6.35 0.17 9.40
C ASP A 56 -5.47 0.69 8.25
N LEU A 57 -6.10 1.18 7.18
CA LEU A 57 -5.46 1.74 6.01
C LEU A 57 -6.38 2.79 5.39
N GLU A 58 -6.00 4.06 5.50
CA GLU A 58 -6.76 5.19 4.95
C GLU A 58 -5.93 5.97 3.93
N ALA A 59 -6.57 6.42 2.85
CA ALA A 59 -5.98 7.43 1.98
C ALA A 59 -5.84 8.74 2.76
N LYS A 60 -4.68 9.40 2.66
CA LYS A 60 -4.38 10.61 3.41
C LYS A 60 -3.72 11.65 2.53
N THR A 61 -4.20 12.88 2.65
CA THR A 61 -3.58 14.06 2.06
C THR A 61 -2.83 14.83 3.14
N TRP A 62 -1.52 14.99 2.96
CA TRP A 62 -0.66 15.73 3.86
C TRP A 62 -0.45 17.16 3.37
N THR A 63 -0.29 18.10 4.31
CA THR A 63 -0.18 19.54 4.02
C THR A 63 1.26 20.00 3.78
N ASP A 64 2.24 19.16 4.12
CA ASP A 64 3.66 19.44 3.92
C ASP A 64 4.50 18.15 3.81
N SER A 65 5.80 18.32 3.57
CA SER A 65 6.75 17.23 3.44
C SER A 65 7.04 16.46 4.74
N SER A 66 6.47 16.86 5.88
CA SER A 66 6.57 16.12 7.15
C SER A 66 5.71 14.86 7.16
N LEU A 67 4.72 14.77 6.25
CA LEU A 67 3.70 13.72 6.23
C LEU A 67 2.94 13.63 7.57
N GLY A 68 2.68 14.77 8.21
CA GLY A 68 1.98 14.82 9.50
C GLY A 68 2.80 14.34 10.70
N CYS A 69 4.13 14.19 10.56
CA CYS A 69 5.03 13.81 11.64
C CYS A 69 6.23 14.77 11.77
N PRO A 70 5.99 16.05 12.14
CA PRO A 70 7.05 17.03 12.27
C PRO A 70 7.96 16.72 13.46
N LYS A 71 9.26 16.98 13.31
CA LYS A 71 10.28 16.85 14.36
C LYS A 71 10.70 18.24 14.84
N PRO A 72 10.92 18.44 16.16
CA PRO A 72 11.38 19.72 16.68
C PRO A 72 12.64 20.25 15.98
N GLY A 73 12.69 21.55 15.74
CA GLY A 73 13.84 22.22 15.10
C GLY A 73 14.02 21.94 13.60
N ARG A 74 13.08 21.23 12.96
CA ARG A 74 13.11 20.96 11.51
C ARG A 74 12.16 21.91 10.77
N ARG A 75 12.57 22.30 9.56
CA ARG A 75 11.72 22.98 8.59
C ARG A 75 11.27 21.98 7.53
N TYR A 76 10.01 22.09 7.11
CA TYR A 76 9.37 21.23 6.11
C TYR A 76 8.92 22.07 4.92
N LEU A 77 8.91 21.46 3.74
CA LEU A 77 8.44 22.12 2.52
C LEU A 77 6.91 22.09 2.51
N PRO A 78 6.23 23.23 2.33
CA PRO A 78 4.78 23.26 2.21
C PRO A 78 4.34 22.63 0.88
N GLY A 79 3.16 22.01 0.87
CA GLY A 79 2.56 21.47 -0.34
C GLY A 79 1.71 20.23 -0.09
N VAL A 80 0.73 20.01 -0.96
CA VAL A 80 -0.16 18.85 -0.92
C VAL A 80 0.61 17.60 -1.32
N VAL A 81 0.65 16.60 -0.44
CA VAL A 81 1.24 15.29 -0.71
C VAL A 81 0.18 14.21 -0.51
N GLU A 82 -0.17 13.49 -1.57
CA GLU A 82 -1.05 12.33 -1.48
C GLU A 82 -0.29 11.10 -0.96
N GLY A 83 -1.00 10.25 -0.23
CA GLY A 83 -0.48 8.99 0.27
C GLY A 83 -1.46 8.28 1.18
N TYR A 84 -0.95 7.60 2.20
CA TYR A 84 -1.75 6.75 3.09
C TYR A 84 -1.27 6.87 4.53
N LEU A 85 -2.21 6.72 5.47
CA LEU A 85 -1.90 6.39 6.84
C LEU A 85 -2.30 4.94 7.08
N VAL A 86 -1.34 4.14 7.55
CA VAL A 86 -1.54 2.73 7.82
C VAL A 86 -1.27 2.44 9.29
N THR A 87 -2.21 1.78 9.97
CA THR A 87 -1.98 1.29 11.32
C THR A 87 -1.57 -0.17 11.29
N VAL A 88 -0.35 -0.44 11.75
CA VAL A 88 0.24 -1.78 11.86
C VAL A 88 0.29 -2.18 13.33
N VAL A 89 0.02 -3.44 13.64
CA VAL A 89 0.10 -3.96 15.01
C VAL A 89 1.12 -5.09 15.13
N HIS A 90 1.82 -5.13 16.27
CA HIS A 90 2.73 -6.19 16.66
C HIS A 90 2.65 -6.40 18.17
N GLY A 91 2.23 -7.58 18.63
CA GLY A 91 2.27 -7.92 20.06
C GLY A 91 1.52 -6.97 21.00
N GLY A 92 0.48 -6.27 20.50
CA GLY A 92 -0.29 -5.27 21.26
C GLY A 92 0.16 -3.82 21.06
N GLU A 93 1.31 -3.57 20.46
CA GLU A 93 1.76 -2.25 20.04
C GLU A 93 1.07 -1.85 18.72
N ARG A 94 0.69 -0.57 18.59
CA ARG A 94 0.13 0.01 17.35
C ARG A 94 1.11 1.04 16.79
N LEU A 95 1.56 0.84 15.56
CA LEU A 95 2.43 1.75 14.83
C LEU A 95 1.63 2.45 13.74
N ARG A 96 1.78 3.78 13.67
CA ARG A 96 1.25 4.59 12.57
C ARG A 96 2.35 4.76 11.53
N VAL A 97 2.15 4.18 10.36
CA VAL A 97 3.04 4.32 9.21
C VAL A 97 2.44 5.34 8.25
N HIS A 98 3.18 6.42 8.02
CA HIS A 98 2.77 7.54 7.17
C HIS A 98 3.47 7.41 5.83
N LEU A 99 2.72 7.28 4.75
CA LEU A 99 3.20 7.13 3.38
C LEU A 99 2.83 8.37 2.56
N GLY A 100 3.72 8.79 1.67
CA GLY A 100 3.46 9.89 0.73
C GLY A 100 4.71 10.30 -0.04
N GLY A 101 4.52 10.82 -1.25
CA GLY A 101 5.64 11.30 -2.09
C GLY A 101 6.71 10.23 -2.37
N GLY A 102 6.31 8.97 -2.53
CA GLY A 102 7.21 7.84 -2.80
C GLY A 102 7.99 7.27 -1.60
N ARG A 103 7.80 7.83 -0.40
CA ARG A 103 8.48 7.40 0.83
C ARG A 103 7.50 7.08 1.96
N GLY A 104 8.01 6.58 3.07
CA GLY A 104 7.22 6.40 4.29
C GLY A 104 8.05 6.44 5.57
N LEU A 105 7.37 6.53 6.72
CA LEU A 105 7.99 6.52 8.05
C LEU A 105 7.01 6.06 9.13
N VAL A 106 7.52 5.45 10.20
CA VAL A 106 6.78 5.30 11.46
C VAL A 106 6.80 6.63 12.21
N CYS A 107 5.64 7.16 12.58
CA CYS A 107 5.58 8.35 13.43
C CYS A 107 5.65 7.97 14.91
N GLN A 108 6.76 8.33 15.57
CA GLN A 108 7.00 8.08 17.00
C GLN A 108 6.67 9.31 17.89
N GLY A 109 6.14 10.38 17.30
CA GLY A 109 5.81 11.61 18.02
C GLY A 109 4.47 11.53 18.74
N VAL A 110 4.26 12.39 19.74
CA VAL A 110 2.92 12.71 20.22
C VAL A 110 2.17 13.24 19.01
N LEU A 111 1.21 12.46 18.50
CA LEU A 111 0.19 13.01 17.63
C LEU A 111 -0.29 14.25 18.37
N GLN A 112 -0.18 15.43 17.76
CA GLN A 112 -0.96 16.56 18.25
C GLN A 112 -2.41 16.18 17.95
N ASP A 113 -2.95 15.28 18.77
CA ASP A 113 -4.37 15.08 18.89
C ASP A 113 -4.89 16.46 19.26
N GLU A 114 -5.67 17.00 18.34
CA GLU A 114 -6.21 18.35 18.36
C GLU A 114 -6.89 18.61 19.71
N ALA A 115 -6.14 19.27 20.60
CA ALA A 115 -6.68 20.00 21.73
C ALA A 115 -6.45 21.48 21.44
N SER A 116 -7.35 22.07 20.66
CA SER A 116 -7.63 23.51 20.65
C SER A 116 -9.05 23.74 20.13
#